data_AF-A0A829H6U2-F1
#
_entry.id   AF-A0A829H6U2-F1
#
_cell.length_a   1.000
_cell.length_b   1.000
_cell.length_c   1.000
_cell.angle_alpha   90.00
_cell.angle_beta   90.00
_cell.angle_gamma   90.00
#
_symmetry.space_group_name_H-M   'P 1'
#
loop_
_entity.id
_entity.type
_entity.pdbx_description
1 polymer ?
#
loop_
_entity_poly.entity_id
_entity_poly.type
_entity_poly.pdbx_seq_one_letter_code
_entity_poly.pdbx_strand_id
1 'polypeptide(L)' 'MREIQYTAFHPSYRTLYDLVGEDAMIKIYQEFKGTQLQLPMRLYDRTAVAAELNGKSVDARMMKKY' A
#
# COMPACT_ATOMS: atom_id res chain seq x y z
N MET A 1 10.37 4.06 -23.50
CA MET A 1 9.40 3.99 -22.39
C MET A 1 8.31 3.02 -22.83
N ARG A 2 7.96 2.01 -22.02
CA ARG A 2 6.89 1.07 -22.39
C ARG A 2 5.57 1.81 -22.22
N GLU A 3 4.82 2.03 -23.30
CA GLU A 3 3.48 2.59 -23.21
C GLU A 3 2.58 1.61 -22.46
N ILE A 4 2.22 2.01 -21.25
CA ILE A 4 1.28 1.26 -20.44
C ILE A 4 -0.12 1.46 -21.02
N GLN A 5 -0.69 0.39 -21.55
CA GLN A 5 -2.03 0.41 -22.14
C GLN A 5 -3.07 0.41 -21.01
N TYR A 6 -3.38 1.61 -20.49
CA TYR A 6 -4.37 1.83 -19.43
C TYR A 6 -5.72 1.14 -19.71
N THR A 7 -6.14 1.10 -20.98
CA THR A 7 -7.38 0.45 -21.43
C THR A 7 -7.33 -1.08 -21.37
N ALA A 8 -6.16 -1.69 -21.21
CA ALA A 8 -6.02 -3.14 -21.03
C ALA A 8 -5.99 -3.56 -19.54
N PHE A 9 -5.95 -2.59 -18.61
CA PHE A 9 -5.92 -2.91 -17.19
C PHE A 9 -7.27 -3.37 -16.65
N HIS A 10 -7.20 -4.31 -15.70
CA HIS A 10 -8.34 -4.68 -14.87
C HIS A 10 -8.88 -3.42 -14.17
N PRO A 11 -10.21 -3.27 -14.02
CA PRO A 11 -10.81 -2.07 -13.42
C PRO A 11 -10.18 -1.64 -12.09
N SER A 12 -9.85 -2.60 -11.22
CA SER A 12 -9.16 -2.34 -9.94
C SER A 12 -7.80 -1.65 -10.11
N TYR A 13 -7.01 -2.05 -11.11
CA TYR A 13 -5.71 -1.42 -11.39
C TYR A 13 -5.86 -0.09 -12.11
N ARG A 14 -6.95 0.16 -12.84
CA ARG A 14 -7.26 1.50 -13.35
C ARG A 14 -7.57 2.48 -12.22
N THR A 15 -8.41 2.07 -11.27
CA THR A 15 -8.68 2.88 -10.07
C THR A 15 -7.40 3.14 -9.29
N LEU A 16 -6.54 2.13 -9.13
CA LEU A 16 -5.22 2.33 -8.51
C LEU A 16 -4.34 3.28 -9.32
N TYR A 17 -4.28 3.14 -10.65
CA TYR A 17 -3.54 4.04 -11.53
C TYR A 17 -4.00 5.48 -11.38
N ASP A 18 -5.31 5.73 -11.31
CA ASP A 18 -5.86 7.08 -11.14
C ASP A 18 -5.58 7.65 -9.73
N LEU A 19 -5.46 6.80 -8.71
CA LEU A 19 -5.21 7.20 -7.33
C LEU A 19 -3.73 7.49 -7.02
N VAL A 20 -2.81 6.65 -7.51
CA VAL A 20 -1.38 6.71 -7.16
C VAL A 20 -0.46 7.05 -8.34
N GLY A 21 -0.98 7.07 -9.57
CA GLY A 21 -0.21 7.30 -10.78
C GLY A 21 0.57 6.07 -11.26
N GLU A 22 1.22 6.21 -12.41
CA GLU A 22 1.87 5.11 -13.13
C GLU A 22 3.01 4.46 -12.34
N ASP A 23 3.98 5.24 -11.88
CA ASP A 23 5.22 4.73 -11.29
C ASP A 23 4.96 3.95 -9.99
N ALA A 24 4.05 4.47 -9.16
CA ALA A 24 3.64 3.82 -7.91
C ALA A 24 2.76 2.59 -8.17
N MET A 25 1.85 2.63 -9.15
CA MET A 25 1.03 1.48 -9.53
C MET A 25 1.90 0.30 -10.01
N ILE A 26 2.95 0.55 -10.80
CA ILE A 26 3.89 -0.49 -11.23
C ILE A 26 4.59 -1.12 -10.02
N LYS A 27 5.05 -0.32 -9.05
CA LYS A 27 5.70 -0.82 -7.83
C LYS A 27 4.76 -1.71 -7.02
N ILE A 28 3.51 -1.26 -6.83
CA ILE A 28 2.48 -2.05 -6.13
C ILE A 28 2.23 -3.36 -6.88
N TYR A 29 2.11 -3.33 -8.21
CA TYR A 29 1.95 -4.56 -8.99
C TYR A 29 3.15 -5.49 -8.82
N GLN A 30 4.39 -4.99 -8.87
CA GLN A 30 5.58 -5.82 -8.73
C GLN A 30 5.70 -6.48 -7.36
N GLU A 31 5.37 -5.75 -6.28
CA GLU A 31 5.45 -6.23 -4.90
C GLU A 31 4.30 -7.17 -4.54
N PHE A 32 3.07 -6.84 -4.98
CA PHE A 32 1.87 -7.54 -4.53
C PHE A 32 1.28 -8.51 -5.57
N LYS A 33 1.86 -8.63 -6.78
CA LYS A 33 1.39 -9.62 -7.77
C LYS A 33 1.34 -11.03 -7.16
N GLY A 34 0.23 -11.72 -7.39
CA GLY A 34 0.01 -13.07 -6.85
C GLY A 34 -0.41 -13.11 -5.37
N THR A 35 -0.52 -11.97 -4.70
CA THR A 35 -1.02 -11.86 -3.32
C THR A 35 -2.34 -11.10 -3.29
N GLN A 36 -3.29 -11.52 -2.46
CA GLN A 36 -4.52 -10.77 -2.23
C GLN A 36 -4.27 -9.70 -1.17
N LEU A 37 -4.27 -8.42 -1.59
CA LEU A 37 -4.17 -7.29 -0.68
C LEU A 37 -5.53 -7.02 -0.02
N GLN A 38 -5.61 -7.11 1.30
CA GLN A 38 -6.77 -6.65 2.06
C GLN A 38 -6.42 -5.34 2.75
N LEU A 39 -7.15 -4.27 2.43
CA LEU A 39 -6.98 -2.99 3.10
C LEU A 39 -7.82 -2.98 4.38
N PRO A 40 -7.20 -2.74 5.56
CA PRO A 40 -7.94 -2.66 6.80
C PRO A 40 -8.87 -1.43 6.80
N MET A 41 -10.00 -1.52 7.51
CA MET A 41 -10.98 -0.43 7.59
C MET A 41 -10.43 0.85 8.24
N ARG A 42 -9.39 0.71 9.07
CA ARG A 42 -8.74 1.84 9.74
C ARG A 42 -7.41 2.12 9.06
N LEU A 43 -7.26 3.34 8.57
CA LEU A 43 -6.03 3.81 7.96
C LEU A 43 -4.86 3.82 8.97
N TYR A 44 -5.16 4.23 10.19
CA TYR A 44 -4.19 4.31 11.27
C TYR A 44 -4.33 3.13 12.22
N ASP A 45 -3.21 2.49 12.52
CA ASP A 45 -3.14 1.58 13.64
C ASP A 45 -3.12 2.38 14.96
N ARG A 46 -4.02 2.04 15.87
CA ARG A 46 -4.14 2.75 17.16
C ARG A 46 -2.86 2.68 17.99
N THR A 47 -2.15 1.55 17.93
CA THR A 47 -0.90 1.37 18.68
C THR A 47 0.24 2.16 18.05
N ALA A 48 0.30 2.22 16.72
CA ALA A 48 1.28 3.03 16.00
C ALA A 48 1.08 4.53 16.23
N VAL A 49 -0.17 5.00 16.20
CA VAL A 49 -0.50 6.41 16.49
C VAL A 49 -0.20 6.76 17.95
N ALA A 50 -0.54 5.89 18.90
CA ALA A 50 -0.22 6.12 20.31
C ALA A 50 1.31 6.19 20.55
N ALA A 51 2.09 5.40 19.81
CA ALA A 51 3.55 5.44 19.85
C ALA A 51 4.12 6.76 19.30
N GLU A 52 3.65 7.21 18.13
CA GLU A 52 4.07 8.49 17.54
C GLU A 52 3.70 9.68 18.43
N LEU A 53 2.47 9.71 18.94
CA LEU A 53 1.98 10.80 19.79
C LEU A 53 2.71 10.87 21.14
N ASN A 54 3.22 9.74 21.65
CA ASN A 54 4.02 9.69 22.87
C ASN A 54 5.51 10.00 22.64
N GLY A 55 5.91 10.38 21.41
CA GLY A 55 7.26 10.85 21.12
C GLY A 55 8.34 9.77 21.16
N LYS A 56 7.96 8.48 21.09
CA LYS A 56 8.92 7.37 21.00
C LYS A 56 8.88 6.80 19.60
N SER A 57 9.93 7.05 18.83
CA SER A 57 10.27 6.34 17.61
C SER A 57 10.23 4.82 17.87
N VAL A 58 9.12 4.16 17.54
CA VAL A 58 8.99 2.72 17.75
C VAL A 58 9.67 1.98 16.61
N ASP A 59 10.81 1.38 16.95
CA ASP A 59 11.61 0.50 16.10
C ASP A 59 10.73 -0.64 15.54
N ALA A 60 10.74 -0.81 14.22
CA ALA A 60 9.88 -1.72 13.45
C ALA A 60 9.98 -3.21 13.83
N ARG A 61 10.85 -3.57 14.78
CA ARG A 61 11.04 -4.94 15.26
C ARG A 61 9.97 -5.44 16.25
N MET A 62 9.12 -4.57 16.79
CA MET A 62 8.07 -4.95 17.75
C MET A 62 6.79 -5.52 17.12
N MET A 63 6.60 -5.43 15.80
CA MET A 63 5.36 -5.85 15.12
C MET A 63 5.32 -7.33 14.71
N LYS A 64 6.19 -8.19 15.26
CA LYS A 64 6.21 -9.62 14.93
C LYS A 64 5.61 -10.48 16.03
N LYS A 65 4.36 -10.21 16.43
CA LYS A 65 3.61 -11.16 17.27
C LYS A 65 2.09 -10.95 17.23
N TYR A 66 1.47 -11.14 16.07
CA TYR A 66 0.06 -11.53 15.99
C TYR A 66 -0.14 -12.48 14.82
#